data_AF-A0A1J3I7U9-F1
#
_entry.id   AF-A0A1J3I7U9-F1
#
_cell.length_a   1.000
_cell.length_b   1.000
_cell.length_c   1.000
_cell.angle_alpha   90.00
_cell.angle_beta   90.00
_cell.angle_gamma   90.00
#
_symmetry.space_group_name_H-M   'P 1'
#
loop_
_entity.id
_entity.type
_entity.pdbx_description
1 polymer ?
#
loop_
_entity_poly.entity_id
_entity_poly.type
_entity_poly.pdbx_seq_one_letter_code
_entity_poly.pdbx_strand_id
1 'polypeptide(L)' 'LVEVEGTHTIQNVFSSLDVHVGQSYSVLITANQPAKDYYMVVSSRFTPKVLTTTGVLHYSNSATPVYGPIPAAPASV' A
#
# COMPACT_ATOMS: atom_id res chain seq x y z
N LEU A 1 -1.44 -5.38 10.02
CA LEU A 1 -0.46 -5.05 11.08
C LEU A 1 0.27 -3.80 10.62
N VAL A 2 0.41 -2.79 11.48
CA VAL A 2 1.23 -1.61 11.22
C VAL A 2 2.01 -1.41 12.50
N GLU A 3 3.33 -1.51 12.44
CA GLU A 3 4.21 -1.30 13.59
C GLU A 3 4.59 0.18 13.67
N VAL A 4 4.32 0.81 14.82
CA VAL A 4 4.82 2.14 15.18
C VAL A 4 5.52 2.02 16.53
N GLU A 5 6.82 2.29 16.54
CA GLU A 5 7.62 2.56 17.74
C GLU A 5 7.43 1.59 18.93
N GLY A 6 7.45 0.28 18.67
CA GLY A 6 7.81 -0.73 19.67
C GLY A 6 6.87 -0.95 20.86
N THR A 7 5.71 -0.30 20.97
CA THR A 7 4.77 -0.54 22.08
C THR A 7 3.32 -0.32 21.66
N HIS A 8 2.49 -1.36 21.75
CA HIS A 8 1.09 -1.45 21.28
C HIS A 8 0.89 -1.66 19.77
N THR A 9 0.85 -2.92 19.36
CA THR A 9 0.34 -3.34 18.04
C THR A 9 -1.19 -3.24 18.00
N ILE A 10 -1.73 -2.06 17.72
CA ILE A 10 -3.15 -1.97 17.33
C ILE A 10 -3.27 -2.57 15.92
N GLN A 11 -3.85 -3.77 15.81
CA GLN A 11 -4.12 -4.42 14.53
C GLN A 11 -5.33 -3.80 13.84
N ASN A 12 -5.14 -2.61 13.27
CA ASN A 12 -6.13 -2.02 12.37
C ASN A 12 -5.88 -2.51 10.94
N VAL A 13 -6.98 -2.81 10.23
CA VAL A 13 -6.97 -3.08 8.80
C VAL A 13 -7.04 -1.74 8.09
N PHE A 14 -5.99 -1.41 7.35
CA PHE A 14 -5.92 -0.18 6.58
C PHE A 14 -5.90 -0.49 5.09
N SER A 15 -6.56 0.35 4.30
CA SER A 15 -6.43 0.36 2.83
C SER A 15 -5.28 1.27 2.36
N SER A 16 -4.83 2.20 3.20
CA SER A 16 -3.73 3.14 2.93
C SER A 16 -3.00 3.53 4.21
N LEU A 17 -1.71 3.85 4.10
CA LEU A 17 -0.86 4.29 5.21
C LEU A 17 -0.03 5.49 4.76
N ASP A 18 -0.06 6.56 5.55
CA ASP A 18 0.82 7.70 5.36
C ASP A 18 2.15 7.45 6.10
N VAL A 19 3.27 7.54 5.39
CA VAL A 19 4.63 7.36 5.93
C VAL A 19 5.41 8.65 5.75
N HIS A 20 5.85 9.25 6.85
CA HIS A 20 6.66 10.48 6.80
C HIS A 20 8.15 10.16 6.68
N VAL A 21 8.92 11.16 6.25
CA VAL A 21 10.38 11.04 6.13
C VAL A 21 10.99 10.72 7.49
N GLY A 22 11.83 9.68 7.53
CA GLY A 22 12.45 9.17 8.76
C GLY A 22 11.64 8.10 9.48
N GLN A 23 10.40 7.81 9.05
CA GLN A 23 9.60 6.72 9.60
C GLN A 23 9.83 5.42 8.81
N SER A 24 9.65 4.29 9.51
CA SER A 24 9.58 2.96 8.91
C SER A 24 8.44 2.19 9.56
N TYR A 25 7.75 1.39 8.76
CA TYR A 25 6.58 0.63 9.19
C TYR A 25 6.71 -0.82 8.74
N SER A 26 6.44 -1.76 9.64
CA SER A 26 6.25 -3.17 9.30
C SER A 26 4.77 -3.42 9.03
N VAL A 27 4.45 -4.01 7.87
CA VAL A 27 3.08 -4.42 7.54
C VAL A 27 2.94 -5.92 7.34
N LEU A 28 1.83 -6.47 7.83
CA LEU A 28 1.41 -7.84 7.55
C LEU A 28 0.24 -7.81 6.57
N ILE A 29 0.42 -8.49 5.45
CA ILE A 29 -0.57 -8.61 4.37
C ILE A 29 -1.00 -10.08 4.28
N THR A 30 -2.31 -10.32 4.30
CA THR A 30 -2.87 -11.65 4.02
C THR A 30 -3.22 -11.73 2.53
N ALA A 31 -2.55 -12.61 1.79
CA ALA A 31 -2.79 -12.84 0.37
C ALA A 31 -4.01 -13.78 0.13
N ASN A 32 -5.19 -13.34 0.52
CA ASN A 32 -6.45 -14.11 0.43
C ASN A 32 -7.37 -13.70 -0.73
N GLN A 33 -6.87 -12.86 -1.64
CA GLN A 33 -7.60 -12.42 -2.82
C GLN A 33 -7.43 -13.43 -3.97
N PRO A 34 -8.26 -13.38 -5.03
CA PRO A 34 -8.09 -14.22 -6.21
C PRO A 34 -6.65 -14.14 -6.76
N ALA A 35 -6.14 -15.27 -7.27
CA ALA A 35 -4.78 -15.37 -7.80
C ALA A 35 -4.59 -14.52 -9.07
N LYS A 36 -4.07 -13.31 -8.89
CA LYS A 36 -3.69 -12.37 -9.94
C LYS A 36 -2.65 -11.39 -9.41
N ASP A 37 -2.15 -10.52 -10.29
CA ASP A 37 -1.23 -9.47 -9.89
C ASP A 37 -1.99 -8.24 -9.37
N TYR A 38 -1.44 -7.60 -8.34
CA TYR A 38 -2.02 -6.42 -7.69
C TYR A 38 -1.02 -5.26 -7.67
N TYR A 39 -1.52 -4.04 -7.91
CA TYR A 39 -0.73 -2.83 -7.71
C TYR A 39 -0.51 -2.56 -6.21
N MET A 40 0.73 -2.26 -5.84
CA MET A 40 1.06 -1.51 -4.64
C MET A 40 1.33 -0.07 -5.04
N VAL A 41 0.46 0.87 -4.66
CA VAL A 41 0.55 2.27 -5.10
C VAL A 41 1.14 3.12 -3.99
N VAL A 42 2.09 3.98 -4.34
CA VAL A 42 2.66 5.00 -3.45
C VAL A 42 2.53 6.36 -4.12
N SER A 43 2.00 7.33 -3.38
CA SER A 43 1.81 8.70 -3.87
C SER A 43 2.32 9.71 -2.86
N SER A 44 2.96 10.79 -3.33
CA SER A 44 3.28 11.93 -2.47
C SER A 44 2.01 12.66 -2.05
N ARG A 45 2.00 13.15 -0.81
CA ARG A 45 0.94 13.96 -0.25
C ARG A 45 1.51 15.30 0.23
N PHE A 46 0.67 16.31 0.35
CA PHE A 46 1.06 17.65 0.85
C PHE A 46 2.19 18.31 0.04
N THR A 47 2.29 18.00 -1.25
CA THR A 47 3.24 18.59 -2.19
C THR A 47 2.48 19.23 -3.36
N PRO A 48 2.94 20.36 -3.92
CA PRO A 48 2.25 21.02 -5.04
C PRO A 48 2.09 20.12 -6.28
N LYS A 49 3.03 19.18 -6.46
CA LYS A 49 3.00 18.16 -7.49
C LYS A 49 2.87 16.78 -6.85
N VAL A 50 1.79 16.07 -7.15
CA VAL A 50 1.62 14.67 -6.78
C VAL A 50 2.55 13.81 -7.63
N LEU A 51 3.43 13.07 -6.97
CA LEU A 51 4.26 12.03 -7.56
C LEU A 51 3.59 10.69 -7.27
N THR A 52 3.54 9.80 -8.25
CA THR A 52 2.95 8.46 -8.08
C THR A 52 3.91 7.42 -8.63
N THR A 53 4.07 6.33 -7.89
CA THR A 53 4.83 5.16 -8.30
C THR A 53 4.09 3.89 -7.90
N THR A 54 4.42 2.78 -8.56
CA THR A 54 3.76 1.49 -8.34
C THR A 54 4.78 0.36 -8.20
N GLY A 55 4.53 -0.56 -7.28
CA GLY A 55 5.08 -1.91 -7.28
C GLY A 55 4.01 -2.94 -7.66
N VAL A 56 4.44 -4.17 -7.93
CA VAL A 56 3.54 -5.29 -8.27
C VAL A 56 3.69 -6.40 -7.24
N LEU A 57 2.56 -6.80 -6.64
CA LEU A 57 2.44 -8.01 -5.86
C LEU A 57 1.98 -9.14 -6.78
N HIS A 58 2.91 -10.01 -7.18
CA HIS A 58 2.64 -11.17 -8.03
C HIS A 58 2.34 -12.40 -7.17
N TYR A 59 1.14 -12.97 -7.32
CA TYR A 59 0.81 -14.26 -6.70
C TYR A 59 1.53 -15.37 -7.48
N SER A 60 2.10 -16.36 -6.78
CA SER A 60 2.89 -17.43 -7.43
C SER A 60 2.12 -18.24 -8.46
N ASN A 61 0.79 -18.29 -8.35
CA ASN A 61 -0.13 -18.93 -9.30
C ASN A 61 -0.92 -17.92 -10.15
N SER A 62 -0.45 -16.68 -10.26
CA SER A 62 -1.07 -15.67 -11.11
C SER A 62 -0.82 -15.96 -12.59
N ALA A 63 -1.90 -15.91 -13.37
CA ALA A 63 -1.85 -15.92 -14.83
C ALA A 63 -2.33 -14.59 -15.43
N THR A 64 -2.58 -13.58 -14.59
CA THR A 64 -3.18 -12.31 -15.01
C THR A 64 -2.30 -11.16 -14.51
N PRO A 65 -1.66 -10.38 -15.42
CA PRO A 65 -0.88 -9.22 -15.02
C PRO A 65 -1.79 -8.13 -14.44
N VAL A 66 -1.18 -7.12 -13.82
CA VAL A 66 -1.91 -5.93 -13.35
C VAL A 66 -2.65 -5.26 -14.53
N TYR A 67 -3.88 -4.84 -14.29
CA TYR A 67 -4.72 -4.21 -15.31
C TYR A 67 -5.59 -3.10 -14.71
N GLY A 68 -5.98 -2.13 -15.55
CA GLY A 68 -6.80 -0.99 -15.15
C GLY A 68 -6.00 0.25 -14.74
N PRO A 69 -6.67 1.38 -14.46
CA PRO A 69 -6.03 2.61 -14.04
C PRO A 69 -5.44 2.48 -12.62
N ILE A 70 -4.33 3.17 -12.37
CA ILE A 70 -3.75 3.27 -11.03
C ILE A 70 -4.74 4.02 -10.13
N PRO A 71 -5.13 3.48 -8.97
CA PRO A 71 -5.98 4.17 -8.00
C PRO A 71 -5.44 5.56 -7.63
N ALA A 72 -6.34 6.53 -7.48
CA ALA A 72 -5.97 7.85 -6.99
C ALA A 72 -5.48 7.78 -5.54
N ALA A 73 -4.61 8.72 -5.16
CA ALA A 73 -4.18 8.87 -3.78
C ALA A 73 -5.41 9.08 -2.85
N PRO A 74 -5.39 8.56 -1.61
CA PRO A 74 -6.45 8.81 -0.64
C PRO A 74 -6.68 10.32 -0.46
N ALA A 75 -7.95 10.76 -0.51
CA ALA A 75 -8.30 12.16 -0.29
C ALA A 75 -7.97 12.60 1.14
N SER A 76 -7.59 13.87 1.33
CA SER A 76 -7.53 14.48 2.67
C SER A 76 -8.95 14.80 3.08
N VAL A 77 -9.48 14.01 4.02
CA VAL A 77 -10.67 14.40 4.78
C VAL A 77 -10.31 15.48 5.78
#